data_AF-A0A8M9QCS2-F1
#
_entry.id   AF-A0A8M9QCS2-F1
#
_cell.length_a   1.000
_cell.length_b   1.000
_cell.length_c   1.000
_cell.angle_alpha   90.00
_cell.angle_beta   90.00
_cell.angle_gamma   90.00
#
_symmetry.space_group_name_H-M   'P 1'
#
loop_
_entity.id
_entity.type
_entity.pdbx_description
1 polymer ?
#
loop_
_entity_poly.entity_id
_entity_poly.type
_entity_poly.pdbx_seq_one_letter_code
_entity_poly.pdbx_strand_id
1 'polypeptide(L)'
;MASKKNESKKNEKTDKSEKVLAAEKEQFVKLQLQSISKSITSAEAPIKEKYARKILLGTHTEGGAVTFWSHAISLPLSSNAILSWKFCHMVHKLLRDGHPNMVRDSRSHTAAIRQMGILWGNLHDRYGHIVALYSKLLCIKIDFHLKHPEIPANLEASEEVLDKVIAIDINKVFDITGEVLDYMEAGLKLQETVFRQMDSHSTSSTTAVGQCRLAPLVLLIQDSGPLYHFLVKLLFKLHSRIPVDALLGHRDRFRDHFNSLTEFFERARGIEFFKTIIQIPDLPNEPPNFLRAASLADHVKPVVVQNERFVYDDETETQADFSEGQFQPYYGFNQFDYPVDVPEQRETEADSLRKELEVVKPELELIKVEAQRAVVQLKSQVNKLESELEEQRTHKQMALVENERLRMQVENMRMENTASVQATVEDHSNRAQTAQIHFARLKEKHAELVSRHADLMRKNAEMLKQKSSGQQAQEELLAYRQQVAQEMQQLTLDNNSKLEAQRAEIERLKQELVSGRAEVSQVHNALQSKEKVSVRMSLCVIVCVALCWKIKCPRYY
;
A
#
# COMPACT_ATOMS: atom_id res chain seq x y z
N MET A 1 -35.84 -52.83 -33.50
CA MET A 1 -35.81 -51.55 -34.24
C MET A 1 -36.51 -50.39 -33.52
N ALA A 2 -37.62 -50.61 -32.81
CA ALA A 2 -38.34 -49.53 -32.10
C ALA A 2 -37.49 -48.78 -31.04
N SER A 3 -36.62 -49.48 -30.30
CA SER A 3 -35.75 -48.84 -29.30
C SER A 3 -34.79 -47.80 -29.89
N LYS A 4 -34.12 -48.11 -31.00
CA LYS A 4 -33.18 -47.17 -31.66
C LYS A 4 -33.87 -45.90 -32.18
N LYS A 5 -35.13 -45.99 -32.61
CA LYS A 5 -35.90 -44.85 -33.12
C LYS A 5 -36.39 -43.90 -32.00
N ASN A 6 -36.62 -44.43 -30.80
CA ASN A 6 -36.93 -43.59 -29.63
C ASN A 6 -35.68 -42.87 -29.10
N GLU A 7 -34.52 -43.53 -29.14
CA GLU A 7 -33.25 -42.95 -28.70
C GLU A 7 -32.79 -41.80 -29.61
N SER A 8 -32.94 -41.94 -30.94
CA SER A 8 -32.64 -40.86 -31.89
C SER A 8 -33.55 -39.64 -31.70
N LYS A 9 -34.86 -39.85 -31.48
CA LYS A 9 -35.81 -38.76 -31.19
C LYS A 9 -35.54 -38.07 -29.86
N LYS A 10 -35.06 -38.83 -28.85
CA LYS A 10 -34.68 -38.26 -27.55
C LYS A 10 -33.44 -37.37 -27.72
N ASN A 11 -32.40 -37.86 -28.39
CA ASN A 11 -31.18 -37.07 -28.65
C ASN A 11 -31.46 -35.80 -29.46
N GLU A 12 -32.32 -35.87 -30.48
CA GLU A 12 -32.68 -34.69 -31.28
C GLU A 12 -33.46 -33.64 -30.47
N LYS A 13 -34.33 -34.07 -29.54
CA LYS A 13 -35.02 -33.15 -28.61
C LYS A 13 -34.05 -32.52 -27.61
N THR A 14 -33.09 -33.28 -27.09
CA THR A 14 -32.07 -32.75 -26.18
C THR A 14 -31.18 -31.73 -26.89
N ASP A 15 -30.70 -32.03 -28.11
CA ASP A 15 -29.87 -31.11 -28.92
C ASP A 15 -30.62 -29.81 -29.28
N LYS A 16 -31.92 -29.90 -29.63
CA LYS A 16 -32.75 -28.70 -29.83
C LYS A 16 -32.88 -27.86 -28.55
N SER A 17 -33.05 -28.50 -27.39
CA SER A 17 -33.13 -27.81 -26.10
C SER A 17 -31.81 -27.14 -25.72
N GLU A 18 -30.68 -27.81 -25.96
CA GLU A 18 -29.34 -27.26 -25.70
C GLU A 18 -29.03 -26.05 -26.59
N LYS A 19 -29.40 -26.11 -27.88
CA LYS A 19 -29.26 -24.98 -28.81
C LYS A 19 -30.10 -23.77 -28.41
N VAL A 20 -31.33 -23.98 -27.95
CA VAL A 20 -32.20 -22.89 -27.46
C VAL A 20 -31.58 -22.26 -26.20
N LEU A 21 -31.15 -23.07 -25.24
CA LEU A 21 -30.52 -22.57 -24.01
C LEU A 21 -29.21 -21.81 -24.29
N ALA A 22 -28.41 -22.27 -25.26
CA ALA A 22 -27.20 -21.58 -25.69
C ALA A 22 -27.53 -20.22 -26.33
N ALA A 23 -28.56 -20.15 -27.18
CA ALA A 23 -29.00 -18.90 -27.79
C ALA A 23 -29.56 -17.90 -26.76
N GLU A 24 -30.33 -18.35 -25.78
CA GLU A 24 -30.82 -17.52 -24.67
C GLU A 24 -29.66 -16.96 -23.84
N LYS A 25 -28.64 -17.79 -23.55
CA LYS A 25 -27.44 -17.35 -22.83
C LYS A 25 -26.64 -16.33 -23.62
N GLU A 26 -26.47 -16.54 -24.93
CA GLU A 26 -25.79 -15.57 -25.81
C GLU A 26 -26.55 -14.24 -25.87
N GLN A 27 -27.88 -14.29 -26.00
CA GLN A 27 -28.73 -13.09 -25.99
C GLN A 27 -28.64 -12.35 -24.64
N PHE A 28 -28.66 -13.07 -23.52
CA PHE A 28 -28.45 -12.49 -22.19
C PHE A 28 -27.11 -11.77 -22.10
N VAL A 29 -26.01 -12.41 -22.47
CA VAL A 29 -24.67 -11.81 -22.44
C VAL A 29 -24.59 -10.57 -23.33
N LYS A 30 -25.20 -10.62 -24.53
CA LYS A 30 -25.26 -9.47 -25.44
C LYS A 30 -26.02 -8.29 -24.81
N LEU A 31 -27.14 -8.52 -24.15
CA LEU A 31 -27.93 -7.48 -23.47
C LEU A 31 -27.20 -6.91 -22.25
N GLN A 32 -26.50 -7.76 -21.49
CA GLN A 32 -25.64 -7.32 -20.40
C GLN A 32 -24.52 -6.41 -20.92
N LEU A 33 -23.80 -6.83 -21.96
CA LEU A 33 -22.74 -6.04 -22.58
C LEU A 33 -23.24 -4.68 -23.06
N GLN A 34 -24.37 -4.64 -23.78
CA GLN A 34 -24.99 -3.38 -24.22
C GLN A 34 -25.29 -2.45 -23.02
N SER A 35 -25.82 -3.00 -21.93
CA SER A 35 -26.14 -2.23 -20.72
C SER A 35 -24.89 -1.70 -20.03
N ILE A 36 -23.82 -2.51 -19.95
CA ILE A 36 -22.51 -2.11 -19.40
C ILE A 36 -21.91 -0.99 -20.25
N SER A 37 -21.83 -1.15 -21.57
CA SER A 37 -21.28 -0.14 -22.48
C SER A 37 -22.07 1.17 -22.49
N LYS A 38 -23.39 1.12 -22.27
CA LYS A 38 -24.24 2.32 -22.15
C LYS A 38 -24.15 2.99 -20.78
N SER A 39 -23.72 2.26 -19.75
CA SER A 39 -23.57 2.79 -18.39
C SER A 39 -22.20 3.39 -18.13
N ILE A 40 -21.14 2.72 -18.59
CA ILE A 40 -19.75 3.08 -18.28
C ILE A 40 -19.12 3.77 -19.51
N THR A 41 -19.42 5.06 -19.65
CA THR A 41 -19.02 5.91 -20.79
C THR A 41 -18.14 7.08 -20.33
N SER A 42 -17.40 7.71 -21.23
CA SER A 42 -16.65 8.96 -20.93
C SER A 42 -17.52 10.21 -20.81
N ALA A 43 -18.81 10.17 -21.19
CA ALA A 43 -19.72 11.31 -21.09
C ALA A 43 -20.00 11.69 -19.62
N GLU A 44 -19.93 12.99 -19.28
CA GLU A 44 -20.11 13.52 -17.92
C GLU A 44 -21.59 13.69 -17.54
N ALA A 45 -22.30 12.57 -17.43
CA ALA A 45 -23.71 12.49 -17.05
C ALA A 45 -23.93 11.30 -16.11
N PRO A 46 -24.92 11.30 -15.20
CA PRO A 46 -25.18 10.16 -14.33
C PRO A 46 -25.49 8.89 -15.13
N ILE A 47 -25.23 7.72 -14.51
CA ILE A 47 -25.61 6.44 -15.11
C ILE A 47 -27.13 6.38 -15.19
N LYS A 48 -27.69 6.05 -16.36
CA LYS A 48 -29.13 5.87 -16.50
C LYS A 48 -29.56 4.62 -15.71
N GLU A 49 -30.48 4.79 -14.77
CA GLU A 49 -30.96 3.72 -13.88
C GLU A 49 -31.52 2.51 -14.65
N LYS A 50 -32.12 2.71 -15.82
CA LYS A 50 -32.58 1.64 -16.72
C LYS A 50 -31.47 0.61 -17.02
N TYR A 51 -30.26 1.07 -17.34
CA TYR A 51 -29.15 0.15 -17.64
C TYR A 51 -28.51 -0.41 -16.38
N ALA A 52 -28.36 0.40 -15.33
CA ALA A 52 -27.85 -0.07 -14.04
C ALA A 52 -28.71 -1.19 -13.47
N ARG A 53 -30.03 -1.07 -13.52
CA ARG A 53 -30.99 -2.11 -13.09
C ARG A 53 -30.85 -3.39 -13.91
N LYS A 54 -30.67 -3.29 -15.24
CA LYS A 54 -30.44 -4.47 -16.10
C LYS A 54 -29.17 -5.22 -15.72
N ILE A 55 -28.09 -4.51 -15.40
CA ILE A 55 -26.83 -5.13 -14.97
C ILE A 55 -27.01 -5.82 -13.61
N LEU A 56 -27.65 -5.12 -12.66
CA LEU A 56 -27.96 -5.65 -11.33
C LEU A 56 -28.80 -6.93 -11.40
N LEU A 57 -29.94 -6.90 -12.11
CA LEU A 57 -30.78 -8.08 -12.32
C LEU A 57 -30.04 -9.19 -13.07
N GLY A 58 -29.12 -8.81 -13.97
CA GLY A 58 -28.20 -9.73 -14.62
C GLY A 58 -27.40 -10.57 -13.64
N THR A 59 -26.84 -9.94 -12.60
CA THR A 59 -26.05 -10.67 -11.60
C THR A 59 -26.86 -11.70 -10.83
N HIS A 60 -28.13 -11.41 -10.53
CA HIS A 60 -29.04 -12.36 -9.89
C HIS A 60 -29.46 -13.49 -10.84
N THR A 61 -29.63 -13.18 -12.13
CA THR A 61 -30.00 -14.17 -13.15
C THR A 61 -28.90 -15.21 -13.35
N GLU A 62 -27.62 -14.80 -13.33
CA GLU A 62 -26.48 -15.72 -13.53
C GLU A 62 -25.90 -16.29 -12.22
N GLY A 63 -26.40 -15.86 -11.05
CA GLY A 63 -25.90 -16.31 -9.74
C GLY A 63 -24.51 -15.78 -9.38
N GLY A 64 -24.11 -14.63 -9.90
CA GLY A 64 -22.77 -14.05 -9.73
C GLY A 64 -22.57 -12.84 -10.62
N ALA A 65 -21.34 -12.36 -10.74
CA ALA A 65 -21.01 -11.20 -11.57
C ALA A 65 -19.98 -11.54 -12.66
N VAL A 66 -19.99 -12.78 -13.14
CA VAL A 66 -19.03 -13.29 -14.12
C VAL A 66 -19.13 -12.54 -15.43
N THR A 67 -20.35 -12.32 -15.94
CA THR A 67 -20.56 -11.59 -17.20
C THR A 67 -20.20 -10.11 -17.03
N PHE A 68 -20.46 -9.51 -15.87
CA PHE A 68 -20.04 -8.14 -15.62
C PHE A 68 -18.51 -8.03 -15.66
N TRP A 69 -17.81 -8.86 -14.89
CA TRP A 69 -16.35 -8.80 -14.79
C TRP A 69 -15.64 -9.16 -16.09
N SER A 70 -16.16 -10.10 -16.88
CA SER A 70 -15.58 -10.46 -18.18
C SER A 70 -15.51 -9.28 -19.15
N HIS A 71 -16.43 -8.32 -19.02
CA HIS A 71 -16.46 -7.12 -19.84
C HIS A 71 -15.79 -5.94 -19.14
N ALA A 72 -15.97 -5.79 -17.83
CA ALA A 72 -15.44 -4.67 -17.07
C ALA A 72 -13.91 -4.57 -17.15
N ILE A 73 -13.21 -5.72 -17.17
CA ILE A 73 -11.74 -5.77 -17.34
C ILE A 73 -11.26 -5.29 -18.72
N SER A 74 -12.13 -5.32 -19.74
CA SER A 74 -11.82 -4.90 -21.11
C SER A 74 -12.04 -3.40 -21.34
N LEU A 75 -12.65 -2.71 -20.37
CA LEU A 75 -12.91 -1.28 -20.47
C LEU A 75 -11.59 -0.49 -20.42
N PRO A 76 -11.44 0.59 -21.21
CA PRO A 76 -10.22 1.38 -21.24
C PRO A 76 -10.16 2.33 -20.02
N LEU A 77 -10.09 1.78 -18.81
CA LEU A 77 -10.14 2.51 -17.54
C LEU A 77 -9.01 3.55 -17.42
N SER A 78 -7.85 3.30 -18.00
CA SER A 78 -6.73 4.26 -18.01
C SER A 78 -6.91 5.44 -18.97
N SER A 79 -7.91 5.39 -19.87
CA SER A 79 -8.09 6.43 -20.91
C SER A 79 -8.85 7.66 -20.44
N ASN A 80 -9.75 7.51 -19.47
CA ASN A 80 -10.65 8.58 -19.05
C ASN A 80 -11.09 8.41 -17.58
N ALA A 81 -10.92 9.48 -16.79
CA ALA A 81 -11.22 9.46 -15.37
C ALA A 81 -12.73 9.40 -15.08
N ILE A 82 -13.58 10.00 -15.91
CA ILE A 82 -15.06 9.91 -15.78
C ILE A 82 -15.52 8.46 -16.03
N LEU A 83 -14.92 7.80 -17.02
CA LEU A 83 -15.18 6.38 -17.29
C LEU A 83 -14.82 5.53 -16.07
N SER A 84 -13.65 5.76 -15.47
CA SER A 84 -13.24 5.10 -14.23
C SER A 84 -14.14 5.42 -13.03
N TRP A 85 -14.60 6.66 -12.91
CA TRP A 85 -15.55 7.09 -11.87
C TRP A 85 -16.87 6.33 -11.96
N LYS A 86 -17.42 6.21 -13.17
CA LYS A 86 -18.63 5.43 -13.44
C LYS A 86 -18.44 3.94 -13.27
N PHE A 87 -17.26 3.42 -13.61
CA PHE A 87 -16.91 2.03 -13.31
C PHE A 87 -16.93 1.80 -11.80
N CYS A 88 -16.28 2.64 -11.00
CA CYS A 88 -16.31 2.52 -9.54
C CYS A 88 -17.75 2.61 -9.00
N HIS A 89 -18.57 3.53 -9.52
CA HIS A 89 -19.98 3.62 -9.16
C HIS A 89 -20.74 2.31 -9.43
N MET A 90 -20.58 1.73 -10.62
CA MET A 90 -21.26 0.48 -10.97
C MET A 90 -20.79 -0.68 -10.08
N VAL A 91 -19.48 -0.81 -9.83
CA VAL A 91 -18.94 -1.82 -8.93
C VAL A 91 -19.51 -1.65 -7.53
N HIS A 92 -19.58 -0.42 -7.01
CA HIS A 92 -20.15 -0.17 -5.69
C HIS A 92 -21.63 -0.57 -5.62
N LYS A 93 -22.42 -0.19 -6.63
CA LYS A 93 -23.84 -0.53 -6.73
C LYS A 93 -24.05 -2.05 -6.78
N LEU A 94 -23.23 -2.76 -7.55
CA LEU A 94 -23.28 -4.23 -7.63
C LEU A 94 -22.82 -4.92 -6.35
N LEU A 95 -21.82 -4.39 -5.65
CA LEU A 95 -21.43 -4.91 -4.34
C LEU A 95 -22.56 -4.77 -3.33
N ARG A 96 -23.29 -3.65 -3.37
CA ARG A 96 -24.41 -3.39 -2.46
C ARG A 96 -25.64 -4.24 -2.80
N ASP A 97 -26.15 -4.14 -4.03
CA ASP A 97 -27.49 -4.62 -4.39
C ASP A 97 -27.48 -5.81 -5.38
N GLY A 98 -26.29 -6.21 -5.85
CA GLY A 98 -26.12 -7.36 -6.74
C GLY A 98 -26.19 -8.70 -6.03
N HIS A 99 -25.99 -9.78 -6.79
CA HIS A 99 -25.96 -11.12 -6.21
C HIS A 99 -24.82 -11.27 -5.17
N PRO A 100 -25.00 -11.97 -4.03
CA PRO A 100 -23.97 -12.08 -2.98
C PRO A 100 -22.59 -12.57 -3.45
N ASN A 101 -22.55 -13.41 -4.49
CA ASN A 101 -21.28 -13.87 -5.09
C ASN A 101 -20.45 -12.74 -5.72
N MET A 102 -21.02 -11.55 -5.99
CA MET A 102 -20.30 -10.38 -6.50
C MET A 102 -19.05 -10.06 -5.67
N VAL A 103 -19.11 -10.18 -4.34
CA VAL A 103 -17.95 -9.94 -3.45
C VAL A 103 -16.83 -10.94 -3.75
N ARG A 104 -17.17 -12.23 -3.85
CA ARG A 104 -16.22 -13.30 -4.17
C ARG A 104 -15.63 -13.15 -5.57
N ASP A 105 -16.48 -12.85 -6.54
CA ASP A 105 -16.08 -12.70 -7.94
C ASP A 105 -15.15 -11.48 -8.11
N SER A 106 -15.36 -10.43 -7.31
CA SER A 106 -14.53 -9.21 -7.31
C SER A 106 -13.12 -9.41 -6.74
N ARG A 107 -12.87 -10.47 -5.94
CA ARG A 107 -11.58 -10.72 -5.28
C ARG A 107 -10.40 -10.72 -6.25
N SER A 108 -10.58 -11.36 -7.41
CA SER A 108 -9.52 -11.47 -8.42
C SER A 108 -9.22 -10.13 -9.11
N HIS A 109 -10.13 -9.16 -9.02
CA HIS A 109 -10.05 -7.86 -9.66
C HIS A 109 -9.65 -6.73 -8.72
N THR A 110 -9.61 -6.95 -7.40
CA THR A 110 -9.19 -5.95 -6.38
C THR A 110 -7.82 -5.34 -6.71
N ALA A 111 -6.86 -6.14 -7.19
CA ALA A 111 -5.54 -5.64 -7.60
C ALA A 111 -5.63 -4.65 -8.77
N ALA A 112 -6.46 -4.94 -9.77
CA ALA A 112 -6.67 -4.06 -10.92
C ALA A 112 -7.36 -2.74 -10.52
N ILE A 113 -8.38 -2.81 -9.65
CA ILE A 113 -9.05 -1.63 -9.08
C ILE A 113 -8.02 -0.74 -8.34
N ARG A 114 -7.17 -1.35 -7.51
CA ARG A 114 -6.12 -0.64 -6.77
C ARG A 114 -5.11 0.03 -7.70
N GLN A 115 -4.66 -0.66 -8.75
CA GLN A 115 -3.71 -0.09 -9.72
C GLN A 115 -4.32 1.06 -10.52
N MET A 116 -5.59 0.93 -10.95
CA MET A 116 -6.34 2.02 -11.56
C MET A 116 -6.41 3.24 -10.62
N GLY A 117 -6.64 3.01 -9.33
CA GLY A 117 -6.61 4.05 -8.31
C GLY A 117 -5.28 4.77 -8.19
N ILE A 118 -4.18 4.02 -8.11
CA ILE A 118 -2.82 4.56 -8.04
C ILE A 118 -2.49 5.39 -9.28
N LEU A 119 -2.84 4.89 -10.48
CA LEU A 119 -2.67 5.61 -11.74
C LEU A 119 -3.35 6.98 -11.68
N TRP A 120 -4.64 7.00 -11.36
CA TRP A 120 -5.41 8.25 -11.32
C TRP A 120 -5.03 9.17 -10.18
N GLY A 121 -4.50 8.64 -9.07
CA GLY A 121 -3.99 9.45 -7.95
C GLY A 121 -2.67 10.18 -8.26
N ASN A 122 -1.86 9.62 -9.16
CA ASN A 122 -0.63 10.27 -9.63
C ASN A 122 -0.90 11.32 -10.72
N LEU A 123 -2.04 11.22 -11.38
CA LEU A 123 -2.48 12.20 -12.36
C LEU A 123 -3.19 13.34 -11.61
N HIS A 124 -2.77 14.59 -11.84
CA HIS A 124 -3.39 15.79 -11.26
C HIS A 124 -4.71 16.13 -11.96
N ASP A 125 -5.56 15.12 -12.17
CA ASP A 125 -6.87 15.22 -12.79
C ASP A 125 -7.98 15.34 -11.72
N ARG A 126 -9.01 16.13 -12.03
CA ARG A 126 -10.12 16.37 -11.09
C ARG A 126 -10.87 15.09 -10.75
N TYR A 127 -11.31 14.34 -11.76
CA TYR A 127 -11.92 13.03 -11.51
C TYR A 127 -10.88 12.04 -11.02
N GLY A 128 -9.62 12.16 -11.45
CA GLY A 128 -8.53 11.29 -11.06
C GLY A 128 -8.39 11.16 -9.54
N HIS A 129 -8.40 12.28 -8.81
CA HIS A 129 -8.32 12.26 -7.34
C HIS A 129 -9.52 11.50 -6.71
N ILE A 130 -10.76 11.81 -7.10
CA ILE A 130 -11.92 11.12 -6.53
C ILE A 130 -12.00 9.65 -6.96
N VAL A 131 -11.48 9.28 -8.14
CA VAL A 131 -11.32 7.89 -8.57
C VAL A 131 -10.29 7.16 -7.71
N ALA A 132 -9.17 7.80 -7.36
CA ALA A 132 -8.17 7.23 -6.47
C ALA A 132 -8.74 6.95 -5.06
N LEU A 133 -9.56 7.88 -4.54
CA LEU A 133 -10.25 7.68 -3.26
C LEU A 133 -11.32 6.58 -3.37
N TYR A 134 -12.09 6.56 -4.45
CA TYR A 134 -13.18 5.59 -4.62
C TYR A 134 -12.66 4.17 -4.84
N SER A 135 -11.59 4.01 -5.63
CA SER A 135 -10.92 2.71 -5.78
C SER A 135 -10.35 2.19 -4.46
N LYS A 136 -9.78 3.06 -3.61
CA LYS A 136 -9.38 2.69 -2.24
C LYS A 136 -10.57 2.20 -1.42
N LEU A 137 -11.67 2.94 -1.42
CA LEU A 137 -12.90 2.56 -0.73
C LEU A 137 -13.42 1.19 -1.21
N LEU A 138 -13.47 0.96 -2.52
CA LEU A 138 -13.92 -0.31 -3.09
C LEU A 138 -13.03 -1.48 -2.65
N CYS A 139 -11.71 -1.29 -2.62
CA CYS A 139 -10.80 -2.32 -2.13
C CYS A 139 -11.07 -2.65 -0.66
N ILE A 140 -11.24 -1.63 0.19
CA ILE A 140 -11.57 -1.82 1.61
C ILE A 140 -12.90 -2.56 1.76
N LYS A 141 -13.94 -2.13 1.03
CA LYS A 141 -15.26 -2.78 1.03
C LYS A 141 -15.16 -4.27 0.64
N ILE A 142 -14.48 -4.57 -0.46
CA ILE A 142 -14.30 -5.96 -0.94
C ILE A 142 -13.52 -6.79 0.10
N ASP A 143 -12.38 -6.29 0.58
CA ASP A 143 -11.53 -7.02 1.53
C ASP A 143 -12.26 -7.25 2.86
N PHE A 144 -13.03 -6.27 3.35
CA PHE A 144 -13.84 -6.37 4.56
C PHE A 144 -14.92 -7.45 4.45
N HIS A 145 -15.75 -7.42 3.39
CA HIS A 145 -16.83 -8.40 3.23
C HIS A 145 -16.35 -9.79 2.83
N LEU A 146 -15.14 -9.93 2.27
CA LEU A 146 -14.47 -11.23 2.11
C LEU A 146 -13.99 -11.80 3.45
N LYS A 147 -13.54 -10.94 4.37
CA LYS A 147 -13.04 -11.32 5.69
C LYS A 147 -14.18 -11.65 6.66
N HIS A 148 -15.30 -10.92 6.58
CA HIS A 148 -16.48 -11.05 7.44
C HIS A 148 -17.73 -11.38 6.60
N PRO A 149 -17.84 -12.59 6.02
CA PRO A 149 -18.94 -12.97 5.12
C PRO A 149 -20.32 -12.99 5.78
N GLU A 150 -20.38 -13.02 7.11
CA GLU A 150 -21.61 -12.89 7.90
C GLU A 150 -22.22 -11.49 7.83
N ILE A 151 -21.41 -10.46 7.48
CA ILE A 151 -21.88 -9.11 7.26
C ILE A 151 -22.09 -8.92 5.75
N PRO A 152 -23.35 -8.80 5.28
CA PRO A 152 -23.63 -8.64 3.85
C PRO A 152 -23.06 -7.34 3.32
N ALA A 153 -22.79 -7.29 2.02
CA ALA A 153 -22.16 -6.13 1.37
C ALA A 153 -23.05 -4.88 1.28
N ASN A 154 -24.34 -4.99 1.54
CA ASN A 154 -25.23 -3.84 1.78
C ASN A 154 -25.23 -3.35 3.24
N LEU A 155 -24.50 -4.04 4.13
CA LEU A 155 -24.37 -3.76 5.57
C LEU A 155 -25.68 -3.91 6.37
N GLU A 156 -26.75 -4.39 5.74
CA GLU A 156 -28.06 -4.62 6.38
C GLU A 156 -28.08 -5.99 7.06
N ALA A 157 -27.20 -6.18 8.04
CA ALA A 157 -27.24 -7.34 8.93
C ALA A 157 -28.35 -7.18 9.98
N SER A 158 -28.96 -8.30 10.39
CA SER A 158 -29.86 -8.32 11.56
C SER A 158 -29.07 -8.08 12.85
N GLU A 159 -29.75 -7.55 13.87
CA GLU A 159 -29.14 -7.33 15.20
C GLU A 159 -28.51 -8.61 15.77
N GLU A 160 -29.18 -9.75 15.58
CA GLU A 160 -28.69 -11.06 16.00
C GLU A 160 -27.35 -11.46 15.35
N VAL A 161 -27.16 -11.12 14.08
CA VAL A 161 -25.91 -11.41 13.36
C VAL A 161 -24.80 -10.50 13.88
N LEU A 162 -25.09 -9.20 14.05
CA LEU A 162 -24.13 -8.26 14.64
C LEU A 162 -23.72 -8.68 16.05
N ASP A 163 -24.67 -9.09 16.90
CA ASP A 163 -24.38 -9.54 18.25
C ASP A 163 -23.53 -10.82 18.27
N LYS A 164 -23.76 -11.75 17.33
CA LYS A 164 -22.91 -12.94 17.16
C LYS A 164 -21.47 -12.57 16.78
N VAL A 165 -21.27 -11.63 15.85
CA VAL A 165 -19.93 -11.13 15.48
C VAL A 165 -19.23 -10.52 16.69
N ILE A 166 -19.98 -9.76 17.49
CA ILE A 166 -19.48 -9.03 18.66
C ILE A 166 -19.23 -9.94 19.88
N ALA A 167 -19.91 -11.08 19.99
CA ALA A 167 -19.89 -11.92 21.20
C ALA A 167 -18.64 -12.78 21.38
N ILE A 168 -17.93 -13.14 20.29
CA ILE A 168 -17.06 -14.32 20.29
C ILE A 168 -15.68 -14.06 20.91
N ASP A 169 -14.97 -13.02 20.47
CA ASP A 169 -13.58 -12.79 20.86
C ASP A 169 -13.29 -11.28 20.85
N ILE A 170 -12.84 -10.75 21.98
CA ILE A 170 -12.58 -9.32 22.11
C ILE A 170 -11.44 -8.84 21.19
N ASN A 171 -10.48 -9.70 20.86
CA ASN A 171 -9.42 -9.37 19.91
C ASN A 171 -9.98 -9.23 18.49
N LYS A 172 -10.90 -10.11 18.10
CA LYS A 172 -11.62 -9.98 16.82
C LYS A 172 -12.48 -8.74 16.78
N VAL A 173 -13.15 -8.39 17.90
CA VAL A 173 -13.90 -7.14 18.04
C VAL A 173 -12.97 -5.93 17.88
N PHE A 174 -11.75 -5.99 18.43
CA PHE A 174 -10.77 -4.92 18.28
C PHE A 174 -10.35 -4.74 16.82
N ASP A 175 -9.99 -5.84 16.14
CA ASP A 175 -9.59 -5.84 14.74
C ASP A 175 -10.70 -5.32 13.82
N ILE A 176 -11.92 -5.85 13.95
CA ILE A 176 -13.06 -5.42 13.13
C ILE A 176 -13.42 -3.95 13.41
N THR A 177 -13.26 -3.46 14.64
CA THR A 177 -13.46 -2.02 14.94
C THR A 177 -12.49 -1.16 14.15
N GLY A 178 -11.20 -1.54 14.10
CA GLY A 178 -10.20 -0.85 13.27
C GLY A 178 -10.59 -0.85 11.79
N GLU A 179 -11.04 -1.99 11.27
CA GLU A 179 -11.44 -2.12 9.86
C GLU A 179 -12.70 -1.30 9.52
N VAL A 180 -13.71 -1.28 10.39
CA VAL A 180 -14.91 -0.46 10.19
C VAL A 180 -14.58 1.03 10.28
N LEU A 181 -13.65 1.42 11.17
CA LEU A 181 -13.15 2.81 11.23
C LEU A 181 -12.44 3.20 9.93
N ASP A 182 -11.59 2.33 9.38
CA ASP A 182 -10.90 2.57 8.10
C ASP A 182 -11.89 2.64 6.92
N TYR A 183 -12.93 1.82 6.95
CA TYR A 183 -14.00 1.81 5.95
C TYR A 183 -14.80 3.12 5.98
N MET A 184 -15.29 3.53 7.15
CA MET A 184 -15.99 4.80 7.30
C MET A 184 -15.11 5.99 6.87
N GLU A 185 -13.84 6.01 7.28
CA GLU A 185 -12.89 7.07 6.93
C GLU A 185 -12.71 7.20 5.40
N ALA A 186 -12.58 6.08 4.70
CA ALA A 186 -12.45 6.08 3.25
C ALA A 186 -13.69 6.66 2.55
N GLY A 187 -14.89 6.37 3.07
CA GLY A 187 -16.15 6.93 2.57
C GLY A 187 -16.27 8.43 2.84
N LEU A 188 -15.94 8.86 4.06
CA LEU A 188 -15.98 10.25 4.49
C LEU A 188 -14.97 11.13 3.72
N LYS A 189 -13.76 10.63 3.47
CA LYS A 189 -12.75 11.34 2.68
C LYS A 189 -13.16 11.48 1.21
N LEU A 190 -13.83 10.47 0.66
CA LEU A 190 -14.37 10.51 -0.69
C LEU A 190 -15.46 11.58 -0.82
N GLN A 191 -16.47 11.57 0.07
CA GLN A 191 -17.56 12.55 0.01
C GLN A 191 -17.04 13.98 0.20
N GLU A 192 -16.13 14.20 1.15
CA GLU A 192 -15.56 15.52 1.43
C GLU A 192 -14.84 16.07 0.20
N THR A 193 -14.06 15.22 -0.48
CA THR A 193 -13.33 15.62 -1.70
C THR A 193 -14.30 15.91 -2.84
N VAL A 194 -15.36 15.12 -3.02
CA VAL A 194 -16.39 15.37 -4.06
C VAL A 194 -17.09 16.69 -3.81
N PHE A 195 -17.52 16.95 -2.57
CA PHE A 195 -18.17 18.19 -2.18
C PHE A 195 -17.25 19.41 -2.34
N ARG A 196 -15.99 19.33 -1.90
CA ARG A 196 -14.99 20.38 -2.12
C ARG A 196 -14.81 20.70 -3.61
N GLN A 197 -14.76 19.66 -4.46
CA GLN A 197 -14.69 19.85 -5.91
C GLN A 197 -15.94 20.53 -6.47
N MET A 198 -17.13 20.18 -5.97
CA MET A 198 -18.36 20.85 -6.41
C MET A 198 -18.38 22.33 -6.04
N ASP A 199 -17.95 22.69 -4.82
CA ASP A 199 -17.90 24.08 -4.36
C ASP A 199 -16.91 24.91 -5.16
N SER A 200 -15.70 24.37 -5.34
CA SER A 200 -14.60 25.06 -6.03
C SER A 200 -14.92 25.37 -7.50
N HIS A 201 -15.82 24.61 -8.11
CA HIS A 201 -16.24 24.78 -9.51
C HIS A 201 -17.67 25.33 -9.62
N SER A 202 -18.30 25.71 -8.51
CA SER A 202 -19.71 26.17 -8.45
C SER A 202 -20.66 25.26 -9.25
N THR A 203 -20.44 23.95 -9.21
CA THR A 203 -21.19 22.99 -10.02
C THR A 203 -22.56 22.76 -9.40
N SER A 204 -23.62 23.15 -10.11
CA SER A 204 -24.99 22.93 -9.65
C SER A 204 -25.33 21.43 -9.55
N SER A 205 -25.98 21.06 -8.44
CA SER A 205 -26.45 19.70 -8.16
C SER A 205 -27.56 19.21 -9.10
N THR A 206 -28.23 20.11 -9.81
CA THR A 206 -29.30 19.77 -10.76
C THR A 206 -28.80 19.49 -12.17
N THR A 207 -27.54 19.83 -12.48
CA THR A 207 -26.96 19.61 -13.80
C THR A 207 -26.50 18.16 -13.99
N ALA A 208 -26.48 17.65 -15.22
CA ALA A 208 -25.96 16.31 -15.51
C ALA A 208 -24.53 16.09 -15.00
N VAL A 209 -23.70 17.13 -15.08
CA VAL A 209 -22.32 17.15 -14.59
C VAL A 209 -22.26 17.03 -13.06
N GLY A 210 -23.09 17.79 -12.34
CA GLY A 210 -23.21 17.69 -10.89
C GLY A 210 -23.75 16.32 -10.44
N GLN A 211 -24.81 15.84 -11.08
CA GLN A 211 -25.40 14.53 -10.79
C GLN A 211 -24.44 13.37 -11.08
N CYS A 212 -23.57 13.49 -12.09
CA CYS A 212 -22.53 12.50 -12.36
C CYS A 212 -21.56 12.35 -11.18
N ARG A 213 -21.20 13.44 -10.50
CA ARG A 213 -20.36 13.42 -9.29
C ARG A 213 -21.14 12.99 -8.04
N LEU A 214 -22.37 13.46 -7.89
CA LEU A 214 -23.18 13.20 -6.70
C LEU A 214 -23.74 11.77 -6.62
N ALA A 215 -24.03 11.12 -7.76
CA ALA A 215 -24.73 9.84 -7.75
C ALA A 215 -24.05 8.74 -6.89
N PRO A 216 -22.72 8.57 -6.91
CA PRO A 216 -22.05 7.64 -6.01
C PRO A 216 -22.20 7.93 -4.52
N LEU A 217 -22.42 9.20 -4.14
CA LEU A 217 -22.59 9.57 -2.74
C LEU A 217 -23.92 9.06 -2.16
N VAL A 218 -24.92 8.75 -3.00
CA VAL A 218 -26.14 8.06 -2.57
C VAL A 218 -25.77 6.73 -1.90
N LEU A 219 -24.90 5.94 -2.53
CA LEU A 219 -24.44 4.66 -1.97
C LEU A 219 -23.62 4.85 -0.70
N LEU A 220 -22.80 5.92 -0.63
CA LEU A 220 -22.07 6.24 0.60
C LEU A 220 -23.02 6.56 1.76
N ILE A 221 -24.04 7.38 1.53
CA ILE A 221 -25.04 7.72 2.57
C ILE A 221 -25.72 6.44 3.07
N GLN A 222 -26.12 5.56 2.15
CA GLN A 222 -26.75 4.30 2.49
C GLN A 222 -25.81 3.32 3.24
N ASP A 223 -24.50 3.37 2.99
CA ASP A 223 -23.49 2.58 3.72
C ASP A 223 -23.17 3.21 5.10
N SER A 224 -23.14 4.54 5.20
CA SER A 224 -22.72 5.26 6.41
C SER A 224 -23.63 5.01 7.62
N GLY A 225 -24.95 4.93 7.44
CA GLY A 225 -25.87 4.67 8.55
C GLY A 225 -25.58 3.34 9.27
N PRO A 226 -25.59 2.21 8.54
CA PRO A 226 -25.20 0.91 9.09
C PRO A 226 -23.77 0.87 9.65
N LEU A 227 -22.77 1.48 8.98
CA LEU A 227 -21.40 1.53 9.49
C LEU A 227 -21.31 2.27 10.83
N TYR A 228 -21.98 3.42 10.95
CA TYR A 228 -22.04 4.19 12.19
C TYR A 228 -22.67 3.36 13.31
N HIS A 229 -23.83 2.76 13.04
CA HIS A 229 -24.51 1.91 14.01
C HIS A 229 -23.62 0.74 14.47
N PHE A 230 -22.90 0.10 13.54
CA PHE A 230 -22.02 -1.00 13.86
C PHE A 230 -20.81 -0.55 14.70
N LEU A 231 -20.20 0.60 14.37
CA LEU A 231 -19.13 1.20 15.18
C LEU A 231 -19.58 1.48 16.61
N VAL A 232 -20.80 1.98 16.80
CA VAL A 232 -21.33 2.23 18.15
C VAL A 232 -21.39 0.91 18.95
N LYS A 233 -21.97 -0.15 18.39
CA LYS A 233 -22.06 -1.46 19.08
C LYS A 233 -20.67 -2.03 19.38
N LEU A 234 -19.74 -1.95 18.42
CA LEU A 234 -18.36 -2.41 18.58
C LEU A 234 -17.63 -1.67 19.70
N LEU A 235 -17.72 -0.34 19.74
CA LEU A 235 -17.05 0.48 20.74
C LEU A 235 -17.61 0.26 22.15
N PHE A 236 -18.93 0.13 22.31
CA PHE A 236 -19.51 -0.26 23.60
C PHE A 236 -19.01 -1.64 24.04
N LYS A 237 -18.88 -2.61 23.12
CA LYS A 237 -18.33 -3.92 23.45
C LYS A 237 -16.87 -3.82 23.91
N LEU A 238 -16.03 -3.07 23.19
CA LEU A 238 -14.63 -2.89 23.58
C LEU A 238 -14.52 -2.25 24.96
N HIS A 239 -15.30 -1.20 25.22
CA HIS A 239 -15.33 -0.53 26.52
C HIS A 239 -15.81 -1.43 27.67
N SER A 240 -16.54 -2.51 27.39
CA SER A 240 -16.96 -3.48 28.42
C SER A 240 -15.84 -4.43 28.88
N ARG A 241 -14.70 -4.50 28.17
CA ARG A 241 -13.63 -5.49 28.42
C ARG A 241 -12.21 -4.94 28.37
N ILE A 242 -11.98 -3.78 27.75
CA ILE A 242 -10.67 -3.18 27.56
C ILE A 242 -10.56 -1.87 28.38
N PRO A 243 -9.40 -1.60 29.02
CA PRO A 243 -9.19 -0.35 29.76
C PRO A 243 -9.46 0.90 28.92
N VAL A 244 -10.02 1.93 29.57
CA VAL A 244 -10.44 3.17 28.90
C VAL A 244 -9.31 3.89 28.17
N ASP A 245 -8.08 3.84 28.70
CA ASP A 245 -6.93 4.54 28.11
C ASP A 245 -6.47 3.89 26.80
N ALA A 246 -6.55 2.56 26.69
CA ALA A 246 -6.17 1.81 25.50
C ALA A 246 -7.09 2.09 24.30
N LEU A 247 -8.33 2.55 24.56
CA LEU A 247 -9.32 2.86 23.54
C LEU A 247 -9.37 4.35 23.17
N LEU A 248 -8.48 5.19 23.69
CA LEU A 248 -8.48 6.64 23.43
C LEU A 248 -8.45 6.95 21.92
N GLY A 249 -7.51 6.34 21.18
CA GLY A 249 -7.41 6.54 19.74
C GLY A 249 -8.66 6.08 18.96
N HIS A 250 -9.38 5.07 19.43
CA HIS A 250 -10.63 4.63 18.80
C HIS A 250 -11.76 5.64 19.03
N ARG A 251 -11.84 6.22 20.24
CA ARG A 251 -12.81 7.28 20.56
C ARG A 251 -12.54 8.55 19.76
N ASP A 252 -11.27 8.94 19.62
CA ASP A 252 -10.90 10.13 18.84
C ASP A 252 -11.28 9.95 17.38
N ARG A 253 -10.91 8.83 16.75
CA ARG A 253 -11.32 8.50 15.37
C ARG A 253 -12.84 8.48 15.24
N PHE A 254 -13.55 7.82 16.16
CA PHE A 254 -15.02 7.80 16.11
C PHE A 254 -15.64 9.19 16.23
N ARG A 255 -15.11 10.06 17.10
CA ARG A 255 -15.59 11.43 17.26
C ARG A 255 -15.41 12.23 15.98
N ASP A 256 -14.25 12.11 15.34
CA ASP A 256 -13.98 12.78 14.07
C ASP A 256 -14.92 12.27 12.98
N HIS A 257 -15.11 10.95 12.90
CA HIS A 257 -16.06 10.32 11.97
C HIS A 257 -17.50 10.76 12.21
N PHE A 258 -17.91 10.86 13.47
CA PHE A 258 -19.24 11.35 13.83
C PHE A 258 -19.45 12.78 13.36
N ASN A 259 -18.52 13.69 13.65
CA ASN A 259 -18.61 15.09 13.24
C ASN A 259 -18.67 15.23 11.71
N SER A 260 -17.78 14.54 10.98
CA SER A 260 -17.78 14.54 9.52
C SER A 260 -19.03 13.91 8.92
N LEU A 261 -19.58 12.87 9.55
CA LEU A 261 -20.82 12.24 9.10
C LEU A 261 -22.04 13.15 9.33
N THR A 262 -22.12 13.82 10.47
CA THR A 262 -23.17 14.80 10.77
C THR A 262 -23.15 15.93 9.74
N GLU A 263 -21.98 16.49 9.45
CA GLU A 263 -21.82 17.51 8.39
C GLU A 263 -22.21 16.97 7.01
N PHE A 264 -21.80 15.73 6.68
CA PHE A 264 -22.15 15.08 5.42
C PHE A 264 -23.67 14.96 5.26
N PHE A 265 -24.36 14.45 6.28
CA PHE A 265 -25.81 14.24 6.24
C PHE A 265 -26.59 15.55 6.21
N GLU A 266 -26.18 16.55 7.00
CA GLU A 266 -26.79 17.88 7.00
C GLU A 266 -26.65 18.53 5.62
N ARG A 267 -25.44 18.51 5.05
CA ARG A 267 -25.17 19.06 3.73
C ARG A 267 -25.92 18.31 2.62
N ALA A 268 -25.96 16.98 2.68
CA ALA A 268 -26.68 16.17 1.72
C ALA A 268 -28.21 16.42 1.78
N ARG A 269 -28.79 16.59 2.97
CA ARG A 269 -30.20 16.99 3.14
C ARG A 269 -30.51 18.32 2.47
N GLY A 270 -29.56 19.25 2.44
CA GLY A 270 -29.70 20.56 1.78
C GLY A 270 -29.72 20.50 0.25
N ILE A 271 -29.24 19.42 -0.36
CA ILE A 271 -29.08 19.31 -1.81
C ILE A 271 -30.29 18.63 -2.45
N GLU A 272 -30.93 19.33 -3.41
CA GLU A 272 -32.14 18.87 -4.10
C GLU A 272 -32.00 17.48 -4.73
N PHE A 273 -30.85 17.20 -5.34
CA PHE A 273 -30.57 15.88 -5.92
C PHE A 273 -30.87 14.75 -4.93
N PHE A 274 -30.34 14.78 -3.71
CA PHE A 274 -30.54 13.71 -2.74
C PHE A 274 -31.99 13.62 -2.25
N LYS A 275 -32.66 14.76 -2.02
CA LYS A 275 -34.07 14.80 -1.59
C LYS A 275 -34.99 14.02 -2.53
N THR A 276 -34.70 14.02 -3.83
CA THR A 276 -35.48 13.28 -4.84
C THR A 276 -35.19 11.77 -4.87
N ILE A 277 -34.16 11.29 -4.19
CA ILE A 277 -33.72 9.87 -4.25
C ILE A 277 -33.90 9.18 -2.91
N ILE A 278 -33.52 9.84 -1.82
CA ILE A 278 -33.40 9.24 -0.49
C ILE A 278 -33.83 10.22 0.61
N GLN A 279 -34.32 9.67 1.71
CA GLN A 279 -34.53 10.37 2.97
C GLN A 279 -33.34 10.08 3.89
N ILE A 280 -32.66 11.15 4.29
CA ILE A 280 -31.42 11.09 5.07
C ILE A 280 -31.76 11.38 6.54
N PRO A 281 -31.50 10.44 7.47
CA PRO A 281 -31.87 10.59 8.87
C PRO A 281 -31.02 11.64 9.57
N ASP A 282 -31.60 12.34 10.56
CA ASP A 282 -30.83 13.17 11.48
C ASP A 282 -30.00 12.30 12.42
N LEU A 283 -28.77 12.73 12.66
CA LEU A 283 -27.92 12.17 13.69
C LEU A 283 -28.15 12.94 15.00
N PRO A 284 -27.90 12.32 16.17
CA PRO A 284 -27.98 13.03 17.44
C PRO A 284 -27.02 14.23 17.46
N ASN A 285 -27.28 15.21 18.33
CA ASN A 285 -26.43 16.40 18.44
C ASN A 285 -25.04 16.08 18.99
N GLU A 286 -24.93 15.05 19.83
CA GLU A 286 -23.68 14.61 20.44
C GLU A 286 -23.44 13.12 20.16
N PRO A 287 -22.16 12.69 20.05
CA PRO A 287 -21.85 11.28 19.88
C PRO A 287 -22.17 10.48 21.16
N PRO A 288 -22.49 9.17 21.06
CA PRO A 288 -22.71 8.32 22.22
C PRO A 288 -21.54 8.35 23.20
N ASN A 289 -21.85 8.47 24.50
CA ASN A 289 -20.84 8.40 25.55
C ASN A 289 -20.53 6.93 25.89
N PHE A 290 -19.47 6.39 25.31
CA PHE A 290 -19.04 5.00 25.52
C PHE A 290 -18.61 4.65 26.96
N LEU A 291 -18.37 5.65 27.81
CA LEU A 291 -18.07 5.43 29.23
C LEU A 291 -19.33 5.22 30.09
N ARG A 292 -20.51 5.45 29.51
CA ARG A 292 -21.81 5.26 30.16
C ARG A 292 -22.58 4.19 29.41
N ALA A 293 -22.62 2.97 29.96
CA ALA A 293 -23.32 1.84 29.35
C ALA A 293 -24.80 2.12 29.04
N ALA A 294 -25.47 2.96 29.86
CA ALA A 294 -26.85 3.39 29.62
C ALA A 294 -27.04 4.11 28.27
N SER A 295 -26.02 4.82 27.77
CA SER A 295 -26.08 5.53 26.49
C SER A 295 -26.28 4.60 25.29
N LEU A 296 -26.02 3.29 25.43
CA LEU A 296 -26.34 2.32 24.37
C LEU A 296 -27.85 2.11 24.24
N ALA A 297 -28.63 2.24 25.31
CA ALA A 297 -30.08 2.10 25.26
C ALA A 297 -30.75 3.28 24.53
N ASP A 298 -30.12 4.46 24.57
CA ASP A 298 -30.58 5.67 23.89
C ASP A 298 -30.16 5.71 22.40
N HIS A 299 -29.26 4.81 21.98
CA HIS A 299 -28.74 4.78 20.61
C HIS A 299 -29.79 4.27 19.62
N VAL A 300 -30.15 5.12 18.66
CA VAL A 300 -31.07 4.78 17.56
C VAL A 300 -30.28 4.55 16.28
N LYS A 301 -30.51 3.41 15.63
CA LYS A 301 -29.91 3.10 14.32
C LYS A 301 -30.40 4.11 13.27
N PRO A 302 -29.52 4.90 12.63
CA PRO A 302 -29.92 5.76 11.53
C PRO A 302 -30.32 4.92 10.32
N VAL A 303 -31.54 5.09 9.85
CA VAL A 303 -32.09 4.36 8.68
C VAL A 303 -32.24 5.33 7.52
N VAL A 304 -31.55 5.04 6.41
CA VAL A 304 -31.69 5.78 5.15
C VAL A 304 -32.76 5.10 4.31
N VAL A 305 -33.85 5.81 4.02
CA VAL A 305 -34.99 5.27 3.26
C VAL A 305 -34.89 5.73 1.81
N GLN A 306 -34.97 4.80 0.85
CA GLN A 306 -35.11 5.17 -0.56
C GLN A 306 -36.52 5.67 -0.83
N ASN A 307 -36.65 6.78 -1.57
CA ASN A 307 -37.96 7.24 -2.01
C ASN A 307 -38.56 6.24 -2.99
N GLU A 308 -39.84 5.92 -2.81
CA GLU A 308 -40.60 5.13 -3.77
C GLU A 308 -40.67 5.88 -5.10
N ARG A 309 -39.89 5.45 -6.09
CA ARG A 309 -40.03 5.92 -7.46
C ARG A 309 -40.99 5.00 -8.18
N PHE A 310 -42.12 5.56 -8.63
CA PHE A 310 -42.90 4.96 -9.70
C PHE A 310 -42.01 4.94 -10.94
N VAL A 311 -41.37 3.79 -11.20
CA VAL A 311 -40.74 3.54 -12.49
C VAL A 311 -41.90 3.33 -13.44
N TYR A 312 -42.34 4.40 -14.10
CA TYR A 312 -43.01 4.24 -15.38
C TYR A 312 -42.02 3.48 -16.25
N ASP A 313 -42.36 2.22 -16.55
CA ASP A 313 -41.66 1.47 -17.58
C ASP A 313 -42.04 2.16 -18.90
N ASP A 314 -41.39 3.28 -19.17
CA ASP A 314 -41.57 4.02 -20.39
C ASP A 314 -40.89 3.19 -21.49
N GLU A 315 -41.65 2.24 -22.00
CA GLU A 315 -41.38 1.58 -23.27
C GLU A 315 -41.67 2.50 -24.46
N THR A 316 -42.07 3.77 -24.26
CA THR A 316 -42.49 4.66 -25.37
C THR A 316 -42.15 6.13 -25.13
N GLU A 317 -40.89 6.53 -25.38
CA GLU A 317 -40.56 7.94 -25.57
C GLU A 317 -41.41 8.53 -26.71
N THR A 318 -42.44 9.31 -26.37
CA THR A 318 -43.02 10.32 -27.28
C THR A 318 -43.22 11.61 -26.49
N GLN A 319 -42.40 12.62 -26.80
CA GLN A 319 -42.44 13.96 -26.20
C GLN A 319 -43.79 14.66 -26.45
N ALA A 320 -44.38 15.26 -25.42
CA ALA A 320 -45.29 16.40 -25.56
C ALA A 320 -45.31 17.25 -24.27
N ASP A 321 -45.16 18.54 -24.49
CA ASP A 321 -45.00 19.66 -23.54
C ASP A 321 -46.35 20.37 -23.40
N PHE A 322 -46.80 20.74 -22.19
CA PHE A 322 -48.04 21.50 -22.00
C PHE A 322 -47.97 22.49 -20.83
N SER A 323 -48.49 23.69 -21.14
CA SER A 323 -48.35 24.97 -20.45
C SER A 323 -49.58 25.34 -19.61
N GLU A 324 -49.33 26.23 -18.64
CA GLU A 324 -50.18 26.76 -17.58
C GLU A 324 -51.39 27.61 -18.02
N GLY A 325 -52.44 27.64 -17.17
CA GLY A 325 -53.65 28.46 -17.31
C GLY A 325 -53.98 29.29 -16.06
N GLN A 326 -54.43 30.53 -16.28
CA GLN A 326 -54.70 31.60 -15.31
C GLN A 326 -56.21 31.77 -15.01
N PHE A 327 -56.54 32.31 -13.82
CA PHE A 327 -57.91 32.51 -13.30
C PHE A 327 -58.26 33.99 -13.01
N GLN A 328 -59.57 34.28 -13.04
CA GLN A 328 -60.29 35.59 -12.99
C GLN A 328 -61.30 35.64 -11.82
N PRO A 329 -61.64 36.81 -11.23
CA PRO A 329 -62.82 36.95 -10.35
C PRO A 329 -63.79 38.12 -10.69
N TYR A 330 -65.09 37.87 -10.43
CA TYR A 330 -66.29 38.64 -10.84
C TYR A 330 -66.98 39.40 -9.66
N TYR A 331 -67.67 40.51 -9.95
CA TYR A 331 -68.45 41.40 -9.05
C TYR A 331 -69.98 41.30 -9.30
N GLY A 332 -70.84 41.64 -8.31
CA GLY A 332 -72.31 41.67 -8.44
C GLY A 332 -73.01 42.74 -7.58
N PHE A 333 -74.01 43.41 -8.18
CA PHE A 333 -74.74 44.63 -7.79
C PHE A 333 -76.24 44.30 -7.62
N ASN A 334 -77.02 44.99 -6.77
CA ASN A 334 -78.47 44.80 -6.66
C ASN A 334 -79.27 46.12 -6.62
N GLN A 335 -80.43 46.09 -7.30
CA GLN A 335 -81.35 47.18 -7.63
C GLN A 335 -82.48 47.37 -6.59
N PHE A 336 -82.99 48.60 -6.50
CA PHE A 336 -84.11 49.05 -5.65
C PHE A 336 -85.38 49.25 -6.50
N ASP A 337 -86.54 48.89 -5.95
CA ASP A 337 -87.86 49.16 -6.54
C ASP A 337 -88.85 49.63 -5.46
N TYR A 338 -89.73 50.59 -5.79
CA TYR A 338 -90.58 51.38 -4.89
C TYR A 338 -92.08 51.07 -5.09
N PRO A 339 -92.88 50.81 -4.03
CA PRO A 339 -94.34 50.86 -4.10
C PRO A 339 -95.00 51.94 -3.22
N VAL A 340 -96.29 52.15 -3.49
CA VAL A 340 -97.13 53.34 -3.24
C VAL A 340 -97.67 53.43 -1.81
N ASP A 341 -97.82 54.68 -1.37
CA ASP A 341 -97.94 55.23 -0.01
C ASP A 341 -99.35 55.17 0.61
N VAL A 342 -99.54 54.47 1.74
CA VAL A 342 -100.74 54.58 2.58
C VAL A 342 -100.32 54.96 4.02
N PRO A 343 -100.75 56.11 4.56
CA PRO A 343 -100.27 56.64 5.85
C PRO A 343 -100.50 55.72 7.07
N GLU A 344 -101.61 54.98 7.10
CA GLU A 344 -101.96 54.07 8.20
C GLU A 344 -101.06 52.82 8.23
N GLN A 345 -100.64 52.32 7.06
CA GLN A 345 -99.65 51.23 6.98
C GLN A 345 -98.28 51.70 7.46
N ARG A 346 -97.89 52.95 7.19
CA ARG A 346 -96.62 53.51 7.70
C ARG A 346 -96.57 53.55 9.22
N GLU A 347 -97.67 53.83 9.90
CA GLU A 347 -97.65 53.91 11.37
C GLU A 347 -97.44 52.52 11.98
N THR A 348 -98.11 51.50 11.44
CA THR A 348 -97.88 50.11 11.83
C THR A 348 -96.48 49.58 11.46
N GLU A 349 -95.96 49.93 10.27
CA GLU A 349 -94.59 49.60 9.87
C GLU A 349 -93.55 50.33 10.71
N ALA A 350 -93.76 51.60 11.02
CA ALA A 350 -92.88 52.38 11.90
C ALA A 350 -92.85 51.80 13.31
N ASP A 351 -93.98 51.34 13.85
CA ASP A 351 -94.02 50.66 15.15
C ASP A 351 -93.36 49.27 15.10
N SER A 352 -93.52 48.51 14.01
CA SER A 352 -92.80 47.25 13.79
C SER A 352 -91.30 47.46 13.74
N LEU A 353 -90.83 48.44 12.96
CA LEU A 353 -89.42 48.80 12.83
C LEU A 353 -88.84 49.33 14.15
N ARG A 354 -89.63 50.06 14.95
CA ARG A 354 -89.23 50.48 16.31
C ARG A 354 -89.00 49.28 17.22
N LYS A 355 -89.88 48.28 17.20
CA LYS A 355 -89.71 47.03 17.97
C LYS A 355 -88.52 46.21 17.48
N GLU A 356 -88.31 46.09 16.17
CA GLU A 356 -87.12 45.43 15.62
C GLU A 356 -85.82 46.15 16.03
N LEU A 357 -85.81 47.48 15.97
CA LEU A 357 -84.69 48.29 16.47
C LEU A 357 -84.42 48.09 17.97
N GLU A 358 -85.47 47.87 18.76
CA GLU A 358 -85.35 47.60 20.20
C GLU A 358 -84.71 46.24 20.48
N VAL A 359 -84.96 45.23 19.64
CA VAL A 359 -84.35 43.89 19.74
C VAL A 359 -82.94 43.84 19.14
N VAL A 360 -82.69 44.51 18.01
CA VAL A 360 -81.39 44.50 17.32
C VAL A 360 -80.32 45.30 18.07
N LYS A 361 -80.71 46.35 18.80
CA LYS A 361 -79.76 47.16 19.60
C LYS A 361 -78.96 46.34 20.64
N PRO A 362 -79.57 45.53 21.52
CA PRO A 362 -78.81 44.72 22.47
C PRO A 362 -77.98 43.63 21.80
N GLU A 363 -78.44 43.04 20.69
CA GLU A 363 -77.65 42.07 19.91
C GLU A 363 -76.39 42.73 19.30
N LEU A 364 -76.54 43.93 18.75
CA LEU A 364 -75.42 44.71 18.23
C LEU A 364 -74.41 45.07 19.32
N GLU A 365 -74.86 45.44 20.51
CA GLU A 365 -73.97 45.70 21.64
C GLU A 365 -73.24 44.43 22.13
N LEU A 366 -73.92 43.27 22.14
CA LEU A 366 -73.27 42.00 22.48
C LEU A 366 -72.16 41.65 21.47
N ILE A 367 -72.44 41.76 20.16
CA ILE A 367 -71.47 41.51 19.09
C ILE A 367 -70.27 42.47 19.19
N LYS A 368 -70.50 43.74 19.51
CA LYS A 368 -69.41 44.71 19.74
C LYS A 368 -68.51 44.31 20.90
N VAL A 369 -69.08 43.86 22.02
CA VAL A 369 -68.32 43.40 23.19
C VAL A 369 -67.50 42.15 22.86
N GLU A 370 -68.07 41.19 22.13
CA GLU A 370 -67.36 39.99 21.69
C GLU A 370 -66.22 40.32 20.72
N ALA A 371 -66.45 41.20 19.75
CA ALA A 371 -65.42 41.67 18.83
C ALA A 371 -64.28 42.40 19.58
N GLN A 372 -64.60 43.26 20.55
CA GLN A 372 -63.60 43.91 21.40
C GLN A 372 -62.77 42.89 22.20
N ARG A 373 -63.40 41.86 22.77
CA ARG A 373 -62.70 40.79 23.49
C ARG A 373 -61.74 40.02 22.58
N ALA A 374 -62.18 39.68 21.37
CA ALA A 374 -61.35 39.01 20.36
C ALA A 374 -60.14 39.86 19.95
N VAL A 375 -60.33 41.17 19.74
CA VAL A 375 -59.23 42.11 19.42
C VAL A 375 -58.21 42.19 20.54
N VAL A 376 -58.64 42.22 21.82
CA VAL A 376 -57.71 42.23 22.97
C VAL A 376 -56.90 40.94 23.03
N GLN A 377 -57.53 39.78 22.83
CA GLN A 377 -56.86 38.48 22.84
C GLN A 377 -55.85 38.34 21.68
N LEU A 378 -56.21 38.79 20.47
CA LEU A 378 -55.29 38.79 19.33
C LEU A 378 -54.11 39.72 19.56
N LYS A 379 -54.32 40.92 20.11
CA LYS A 379 -53.23 41.84 20.48
C LYS A 379 -52.28 41.23 21.51
N SER A 380 -52.79 40.50 22.52
CA SER A 380 -51.91 39.84 23.50
C SER A 380 -51.09 38.71 22.88
N GLN A 381 -51.65 37.96 21.92
CA GLN A 381 -50.92 36.92 21.19
C GLN A 381 -49.84 37.52 20.29
N VAL A 382 -50.15 38.61 19.58
CA VAL A 382 -49.15 39.33 18.76
C VAL A 382 -47.99 39.82 19.62
N ASN A 383 -48.25 40.48 20.75
CA ASN A 383 -47.19 40.94 21.65
C ASN A 383 -46.31 39.78 22.18
N LYS A 384 -46.91 38.62 22.47
CA LYS A 384 -46.16 37.43 22.90
C LYS A 384 -45.24 36.92 21.79
N LEU A 385 -45.77 36.79 20.57
CA LEU A 385 -45.01 36.33 19.41
C LEU A 385 -43.89 37.31 19.02
N GLU A 386 -44.13 38.62 19.16
CA GLU A 386 -43.10 39.65 18.94
C GLU A 386 -41.97 39.55 19.97
N SER A 387 -42.29 39.31 21.25
CA SER A 387 -41.29 39.06 22.30
C SER A 387 -40.46 37.80 22.04
N GLU A 388 -41.12 36.69 21.68
CA GLU A 388 -40.45 35.44 21.33
C GLU A 388 -39.54 35.61 20.10
N LEU A 389 -39.98 36.37 19.09
CA LEU A 389 -39.18 36.67 17.90
C LEU A 389 -37.91 37.47 18.25
N GLU A 390 -37.99 38.46 19.14
CA GLU A 390 -36.83 39.26 19.54
C GLU A 390 -35.84 38.45 20.40
N GLU A 391 -36.34 37.58 21.30
CA GLU A 391 -35.48 36.63 22.03
C GLU A 391 -34.75 35.68 21.08
N GLN A 392 -35.41 35.18 20.03
CA GLN A 392 -34.76 34.34 19.01
C GLN A 392 -33.70 35.09 18.21
N ARG A 393 -33.92 36.38 17.91
CA ARG A 393 -32.93 37.22 17.21
C ARG A 393 -31.68 37.44 18.05
N THR A 394 -31.84 37.70 19.35
CA THR A 394 -30.69 37.89 20.26
C THR A 394 -29.90 36.60 20.47
N HIS A 395 -30.58 35.46 20.66
CA HIS A 395 -29.93 34.14 20.73
C HIS A 395 -29.15 33.81 19.45
N LYS A 396 -29.74 34.07 18.27
CA LYS A 396 -29.06 33.88 16.98
C LYS A 396 -27.80 34.74 16.85
N GLN A 397 -27.86 36.01 17.27
CA GLN A 397 -26.71 36.91 17.20
C GLN A 397 -25.57 36.45 18.13
N MET A 398 -25.88 35.99 19.34
CA MET A 398 -24.90 35.43 20.27
C MET A 398 -24.24 34.16 19.71
N ALA A 399 -25.05 33.25 19.15
CA ALA A 399 -24.55 32.02 18.54
C ALA A 399 -23.61 32.29 17.35
N LEU A 400 -23.89 33.31 16.53
CA LEU A 400 -23.00 33.70 15.42
C LEU A 400 -21.64 34.22 15.91
N VAL A 401 -21.63 35.07 16.96
CA VAL A 401 -20.38 35.59 17.54
C VAL A 401 -19.56 34.48 18.18
N GLU A 402 -20.21 33.53 18.87
CA GLU A 402 -19.54 32.37 19.45
C GLU A 402 -18.97 31.43 18.38
N ASN A 403 -19.72 31.19 17.29
CA ASN A 403 -19.25 30.37 16.18
C ASN A 403 -17.98 30.97 15.54
N GLU A 404 -17.94 32.29 15.35
CA GLU A 404 -16.75 32.99 14.83
C GLU A 404 -15.56 32.87 15.78
N ARG A 405 -15.79 33.01 17.10
CA ARG A 405 -14.74 32.81 18.11
C ARG A 405 -14.16 31.40 18.07
N LEU A 406 -15.01 30.37 17.95
CA LEU A 406 -14.60 28.98 17.85
C LEU A 406 -13.84 28.70 16.54
N ARG A 407 -14.26 29.29 15.42
CA ARG A 407 -13.54 29.20 14.14
C ARG A 407 -12.11 29.74 14.25
N MET A 408 -11.93 30.91 14.84
CA MET A 408 -10.58 31.47 15.07
C MET A 408 -9.72 30.59 15.99
N GLN A 409 -10.30 30.01 17.04
CA GLN A 409 -9.56 29.14 17.96
C GLN A 409 -9.13 27.83 17.28
N VAL A 410 -10.00 27.24 16.45
CA VAL A 410 -9.69 26.05 15.66
C VAL A 410 -8.59 26.34 14.64
N GLU A 411 -8.62 27.51 13.99
CA GLU A 411 -7.59 27.89 13.02
C GLU A 411 -6.22 28.09 13.71
N ASN A 412 -6.16 28.75 14.86
CA ASN A 412 -4.92 28.89 15.62
C ASN A 412 -4.35 27.52 16.05
N MET A 413 -5.19 26.60 16.54
CA MET A 413 -4.76 25.24 16.88
C MET A 413 -4.27 24.45 15.65
N ARG A 414 -4.90 24.65 14.48
CA ARG A 414 -4.44 24.05 13.22
C ARG A 414 -3.08 24.57 12.80
N MET A 415 -2.82 25.87 12.94
CA MET A 415 -1.52 26.48 12.64
C MET A 415 -0.42 25.94 13.58
N GLU A 416 -0.68 25.89 14.89
CA GLU A 416 0.26 25.34 15.88
C GLU A 416 0.55 23.85 15.63
N ASN A 417 -0.50 23.06 15.35
CA ASN A 417 -0.34 21.64 15.06
C ASN A 417 0.42 21.41 13.75
N THR A 418 0.15 22.21 12.71
CA THR A 418 0.88 22.12 11.43
C THR A 418 2.36 22.42 11.61
N ALA A 419 2.71 23.46 12.38
CA ALA A 419 4.10 23.80 12.69
C ALA A 419 4.79 22.69 13.50
N SER A 420 4.11 22.09 14.48
CA SER A 420 4.62 20.96 15.26
C SER A 420 4.85 19.70 14.40
N VAL A 421 3.88 19.36 13.56
CA VAL A 421 3.99 18.22 12.62
C VAL A 421 5.11 18.46 11.61
N GLN A 422 5.26 19.66 11.06
CA GLN A 422 6.37 19.97 10.15
C GLN A 422 7.73 19.81 10.83
N ALA A 423 7.90 20.33 12.04
CA ALA A 423 9.14 20.20 12.80
C ALA A 423 9.49 18.72 13.09
N THR A 424 8.50 17.90 13.44
CA THR A 424 8.72 16.47 13.69
C THR A 424 9.04 15.69 12.41
N VAL A 425 8.36 15.99 11.29
CA VAL A 425 8.63 15.38 9.98
C VAL A 425 10.05 15.72 9.51
N GLU A 426 10.49 16.97 9.70
CA GLU A 426 11.86 17.40 9.37
C GLU A 426 12.92 16.67 10.21
N ASP A 427 12.72 16.53 11.53
CA ASP A 427 13.64 15.74 12.40
C ASP A 427 13.69 14.26 11.98
N HIS A 428 12.53 13.65 11.73
CA HIS A 428 12.46 12.26 11.26
C HIS A 428 13.12 12.07 9.89
N SER A 429 12.94 13.01 8.96
CA SER A 429 13.59 13.00 7.64
C SER A 429 15.11 13.09 7.76
N ASN A 430 15.62 14.02 8.59
CA ASN A 430 17.06 14.19 8.83
C ASN A 430 17.68 12.94 9.47
N ARG A 431 16.98 12.31 10.41
CA ARG A 431 17.41 11.04 11.03
C ARG A 431 17.43 9.90 10.01
N ALA A 432 16.40 9.80 9.16
CA ALA A 432 16.33 8.78 8.12
C ALA A 432 17.45 8.94 7.09
N GLN A 433 17.72 10.17 6.63
CA GLN A 433 18.81 10.48 5.72
C GLN A 433 20.18 10.14 6.32
N THR A 434 20.39 10.49 7.59
CA THR A 434 21.61 10.15 8.34
C THR A 434 21.79 8.63 8.41
N ALA A 435 20.75 7.89 8.81
CA ALA A 435 20.79 6.42 8.85
C ALA A 435 21.08 5.81 7.47
N GLN A 436 20.50 6.35 6.40
CA GLN A 436 20.74 5.88 5.03
C GLN A 436 22.20 6.08 4.59
N ILE A 437 22.83 7.21 4.95
CA ILE A 437 24.26 7.46 4.72
C ILE A 437 25.11 6.44 5.51
N HIS A 438 24.76 6.15 6.77
CA HIS A 438 25.46 5.15 7.58
C HIS A 438 25.37 3.74 6.98
N PHE A 439 24.19 3.32 6.52
CA PHE A 439 24.01 2.03 5.86
C PHE A 439 24.79 1.92 4.54
N ALA A 440 24.80 2.99 3.73
CA ALA A 440 25.57 3.03 2.50
C ALA A 440 27.08 2.88 2.77
N ARG A 441 27.62 3.61 3.75
CA ARG A 441 29.03 3.48 4.18
C ARG A 441 29.35 2.09 4.72
N LEU A 442 28.46 1.49 5.50
CA LEU A 442 28.65 0.15 6.02
C LEU A 442 28.70 -0.90 4.90
N LYS A 443 27.81 -0.78 3.90
CA LYS A 443 27.79 -1.65 2.72
C LYS A 443 29.08 -1.52 1.90
N GLU A 444 29.57 -0.30 1.70
CA GLU A 444 30.85 -0.03 1.04
C GLU A 444 32.02 -0.69 1.81
N LYS A 445 32.08 -0.51 3.14
CA LYS A 445 33.12 -1.14 3.97
C LYS A 445 33.06 -2.66 3.96
N HIS A 446 31.86 -3.24 3.92
CA HIS A 446 31.71 -4.69 3.77
C HIS A 446 32.21 -5.17 2.40
N ALA A 447 31.91 -4.46 1.32
CA ALA A 447 32.42 -4.77 -0.02
C ALA A 447 33.96 -4.67 -0.08
N GLU A 448 34.54 -3.60 0.49
CA GLU A 448 36.00 -3.45 0.63
C GLU A 448 36.62 -4.63 1.40
N LEU A 449 36.00 -5.04 2.51
CA LEU A 449 36.49 -6.14 3.34
C LEU A 449 36.47 -7.47 2.58
N VAL A 450 35.39 -7.76 1.86
CA VAL A 450 35.29 -8.97 1.02
C VAL A 450 36.35 -8.96 -0.09
N SER A 451 36.57 -7.82 -0.76
CA SER A 451 37.62 -7.69 -1.77
C SER A 451 39.01 -7.93 -1.17
N ARG A 452 39.32 -7.31 -0.02
CA ARG A 452 40.60 -7.50 0.68
C ARG A 452 40.80 -8.94 1.12
N HIS A 453 39.75 -9.61 1.58
CA HIS A 453 39.81 -11.02 1.96
C HIS A 453 40.16 -11.89 0.75
N ALA A 454 39.52 -11.66 -0.40
CA ALA A 454 39.84 -12.36 -1.65
C ALA A 454 41.30 -12.13 -2.09
N ASP A 455 41.79 -10.89 -2.02
CA ASP A 455 43.18 -10.56 -2.36
C ASP A 455 44.19 -11.21 -1.41
N LEU A 456 43.88 -11.23 -0.10
CA LEU A 456 44.71 -11.90 0.91
C LEU A 456 44.77 -13.42 0.66
N MET A 457 43.65 -14.04 0.27
CA MET A 457 43.64 -15.47 -0.09
C MET A 457 44.52 -15.76 -1.32
N ARG A 458 44.48 -14.90 -2.35
CA ARG A 458 45.37 -15.04 -3.52
C ARG A 458 46.85 -14.88 -3.14
N LYS A 459 47.19 -13.84 -2.36
CA LYS A 459 48.56 -13.61 -1.88
C LYS A 459 49.06 -14.76 -1.01
N ASN A 460 48.21 -15.32 -0.14
CA ASN A 460 48.59 -16.46 0.68
C ASN A 460 48.90 -17.70 -0.17
N ALA A 461 48.10 -17.95 -1.21
CA ALA A 461 48.35 -19.03 -2.16
C ALA A 461 49.67 -18.83 -2.94
N GLU A 462 49.97 -17.59 -3.35
CA GLU A 462 51.24 -17.24 -4.01
C GLU A 462 52.44 -17.41 -3.06
N MET A 463 52.34 -16.95 -1.81
CA MET A 463 53.39 -17.12 -0.81
C MET A 463 53.64 -18.60 -0.50
N LEU A 464 52.61 -19.43 -0.43
CA LEU A 464 52.78 -20.88 -0.24
C LEU A 464 53.54 -21.51 -1.40
N LYS A 465 53.26 -21.13 -2.65
CA LYS A 465 54.01 -21.58 -3.83
C LYS A 465 55.47 -21.12 -3.79
N GLN A 466 55.72 -19.86 -3.44
CA GLN A 466 57.08 -19.33 -3.30
C GLN A 466 57.85 -20.03 -2.19
N LYS A 467 57.18 -20.34 -1.06
CA LYS A 467 57.78 -21.09 0.04
C LYS A 467 58.12 -22.51 -0.39
N SER A 468 57.23 -23.21 -1.10
CA SER A 468 57.53 -24.56 -1.58
C SER A 468 58.66 -24.58 -2.60
N SER A 469 58.71 -23.62 -3.54
CA SER A 469 59.82 -23.52 -4.50
C SER A 469 61.13 -23.14 -3.83
N GLY A 470 61.07 -22.25 -2.82
CA GLY A 470 62.23 -21.87 -2.02
C GLY A 470 62.77 -23.03 -1.16
N GLN A 471 61.88 -23.87 -0.62
CA GLN A 471 62.26 -25.09 0.10
C GLN A 471 62.92 -26.11 -0.83
N GLN A 472 62.38 -26.33 -2.03
CA GLN A 472 63.00 -27.20 -3.04
C GLN A 472 64.38 -26.70 -3.45
N ALA A 473 64.52 -25.41 -3.78
CA ALA A 473 65.82 -24.82 -4.12
C ALA A 473 66.83 -24.91 -2.96
N GLN A 474 66.37 -24.78 -1.71
CA GLN A 474 67.21 -24.94 -0.53
C GLN A 474 67.67 -26.40 -0.34
N GLU A 475 66.78 -27.37 -0.55
CA GLU A 475 67.11 -28.81 -0.50
C GLU A 475 68.12 -29.19 -1.60
N GLU A 476 67.91 -28.71 -2.82
CA GLU A 476 68.84 -28.89 -3.95
C GLU A 476 70.22 -28.27 -3.65
N LEU A 477 70.25 -27.06 -3.09
CA LEU A 477 71.50 -26.39 -2.71
C LEU A 477 72.24 -27.16 -1.60
N LEU A 478 71.51 -27.69 -0.61
CA LEU A 478 72.11 -28.51 0.44
C LEU A 478 72.67 -29.83 -0.11
N ALA A 479 71.95 -30.49 -1.01
CA ALA A 479 72.41 -31.71 -1.68
C ALA A 479 73.66 -31.44 -2.53
N TYR A 480 73.65 -30.37 -3.34
CA TYR A 480 74.82 -29.96 -4.14
C TYR A 480 76.02 -29.64 -3.26
N ARG A 481 75.82 -28.93 -2.15
CA ARG A 481 76.88 -28.62 -1.19
C ARG A 481 77.45 -29.88 -0.53
N GLN A 482 76.62 -30.87 -0.20
CA GLN A 482 77.08 -32.16 0.32
C GLN A 482 77.91 -32.92 -0.72
N GLN A 483 77.48 -32.94 -1.98
CA GLN A 483 78.23 -33.56 -3.07
C GLN A 483 79.61 -32.90 -3.25
N VAL A 484 79.67 -31.57 -3.35
CA VAL A 484 80.94 -30.83 -3.47
C VAL A 484 81.85 -31.08 -2.26
N ALA A 485 81.30 -31.17 -1.06
CA ALA A 485 82.08 -31.49 0.15
C ALA A 485 82.67 -32.92 0.09
N GLN A 486 81.91 -33.90 -0.40
CA GLN A 486 82.38 -35.27 -0.60
C GLN A 486 83.48 -35.33 -1.68
N GLU A 487 83.28 -34.67 -2.82
CA GLU A 487 84.28 -34.59 -3.88
C GLU A 487 85.58 -33.92 -3.38
N MET A 488 85.48 -32.86 -2.58
CA MET A 488 86.64 -32.19 -1.99
C MET A 488 87.37 -33.07 -0.97
N GLN A 489 86.64 -33.85 -0.17
CA GLN A 489 87.23 -34.82 0.75
C GLN A 489 87.96 -35.93 -0.03
N GLN A 490 87.35 -36.45 -1.10
CA GLN A 490 87.97 -37.47 -1.96
C GLN A 490 89.24 -36.94 -2.63
N LEU A 491 89.20 -35.74 -3.21
CA LEU A 491 90.37 -35.08 -3.80
C LEU A 491 91.49 -34.87 -2.78
N THR A 492 91.15 -34.54 -1.53
CA THR A 492 92.13 -34.37 -0.46
C THR A 492 92.81 -35.69 -0.09
N LEU A 493 92.05 -36.78 0.00
CA LEU A 493 92.58 -38.14 0.23
C LEU A 493 93.46 -38.60 -0.95
N ASP A 494 93.02 -38.39 -2.18
CA ASP A 494 93.76 -38.72 -3.39
C ASP A 494 95.06 -37.92 -3.50
N ASN A 495 95.03 -36.63 -3.13
CA ASN A 495 96.22 -35.78 -3.13
C ASN A 495 97.21 -36.18 -2.03
N ASN A 496 96.71 -36.51 -0.83
CA ASN A 496 97.56 -37.00 0.26
C ASN A 496 98.22 -38.33 -0.08
N SER A 497 97.49 -39.29 -0.65
CA SER A 497 98.05 -40.58 -1.07
C SER A 497 99.09 -40.42 -2.20
N LYS A 498 98.86 -39.51 -3.16
CA LYS A 498 99.87 -39.16 -4.19
C LYS A 498 101.11 -38.53 -3.57
N LEU A 499 100.94 -37.62 -2.60
CA LEU A 499 102.06 -37.00 -1.88
C LEU A 499 102.85 -38.03 -1.07
N GLU A 500 102.19 -38.99 -0.42
CA GLU A 500 102.84 -40.10 0.29
C GLU A 500 103.61 -41.00 -0.67
N ALA A 501 103.02 -41.36 -1.82
CA ALA A 501 103.68 -42.13 -2.87
C ALA A 501 104.93 -41.41 -3.41
N GLN A 502 104.83 -40.09 -3.68
CA GLN A 502 105.97 -39.28 -4.09
C GLN A 502 107.05 -39.19 -3.00
N ARG A 503 106.67 -39.07 -1.73
CA ARG A 503 107.62 -39.08 -0.60
C ARG A 503 108.35 -40.42 -0.49
N ALA A 504 107.63 -41.53 -0.62
CA ALA A 504 108.21 -42.87 -0.61
C ALA A 504 109.22 -43.06 -1.77
N GLU A 505 108.86 -42.57 -2.97
CA GLU A 505 109.74 -42.63 -4.14
C GLU A 505 111.00 -41.74 -3.98
N ILE A 506 110.85 -40.54 -3.43
CA ILE A 506 112.01 -39.69 -3.09
C ILE A 506 112.92 -40.38 -2.08
N GLU A 507 112.36 -41.04 -1.07
CA GLU A 507 113.16 -41.74 -0.05
C GLU A 507 113.88 -42.96 -0.63
N ARG A 508 113.22 -43.72 -1.52
CA ARG A 508 113.84 -44.81 -2.29
C ARG A 508 115.02 -44.30 -3.13
N LEU A 509 114.81 -43.23 -3.90
CA LEU A 509 115.85 -42.62 -4.73
C LEU A 509 117.01 -42.06 -3.89
N LYS A 510 116.73 -41.49 -2.70
CA LYS A 510 117.79 -41.07 -1.75
C LYS A 510 118.61 -42.26 -1.24
N GLN A 511 117.97 -43.37 -0.89
CA GLN A 511 118.67 -44.59 -0.48
C GLN A 511 119.53 -45.17 -1.61
N GLU A 512 119.03 -45.17 -2.84
CA GLU A 512 119.79 -45.53 -4.04
C GLU A 512 120.99 -44.59 -4.28
N LEU A 513 120.81 -43.29 -4.06
CA LEU A 513 121.90 -42.30 -4.14
C LEU A 513 122.97 -42.51 -3.06
N VAL A 514 122.57 -42.84 -1.84
CA VAL A 514 123.50 -43.13 -0.73
C VAL A 514 124.25 -44.43 -0.97
N SER A 515 123.57 -45.50 -1.37
CA SER A 515 124.20 -46.78 -1.72
C SER A 515 125.14 -46.63 -2.92
N GLY A 516 124.70 -45.96 -3.99
CA GLY A 516 125.56 -45.63 -5.14
C GLY A 516 126.77 -44.78 -4.74
N ARG A 517 126.62 -43.80 -3.84
CA ARG A 517 127.76 -43.04 -3.30
C ARG A 517 128.70 -43.91 -2.47
N ALA A 518 128.17 -44.84 -1.67
CA ALA A 518 128.99 -45.77 -0.88
C ALA A 518 129.78 -46.73 -1.78
N GLU A 519 129.16 -47.24 -2.86
CA GLU A 519 129.82 -48.04 -3.88
C GLU A 519 130.91 -47.25 -4.60
N VAL A 520 130.61 -46.02 -5.04
CA VAL A 520 131.61 -45.13 -5.66
C VAL A 520 132.76 -44.83 -4.69
N SER A 521 132.47 -44.60 -3.40
CA SER A 521 133.50 -44.39 -2.39
C SER A 521 134.33 -45.65 -2.13
N GLN A 522 133.72 -46.84 -2.15
CA GLN A 522 134.44 -48.11 -2.06
C GLN A 522 135.34 -48.32 -3.26
N VAL A 523 134.85 -48.09 -4.48
CA VAL A 523 135.65 -48.16 -5.71
C VAL A 523 136.78 -47.14 -5.66
N HIS A 524 136.53 -45.92 -5.21
CA HIS A 524 137.55 -44.88 -5.05
C HIS A 524 138.63 -45.30 -4.04
N ASN A 525 138.24 -45.83 -2.89
CA ASN A 525 139.16 -46.36 -1.88
C ASN A 525 139.94 -47.57 -2.41
N ALA A 526 139.29 -48.46 -3.17
CA ALA A 526 139.92 -49.60 -3.83
C ALA A 526 140.92 -49.12 -4.89
N LEU A 527 140.61 -48.07 -5.65
CA LEU A 527 141.51 -47.45 -6.62
C LEU A 527 142.73 -46.83 -5.94
N GLN A 528 142.54 -46.06 -4.87
CA GLN A 528 143.66 -45.53 -4.07
C GLN A 528 144.52 -46.65 -3.47
N SER A 529 143.90 -47.76 -3.05
CA SER A 529 144.65 -48.94 -2.57
C SER A 529 145.44 -49.61 -3.69
N LYS A 530 144.87 -49.72 -4.90
CA LYS A 530 145.54 -50.24 -6.09
C LYS A 530 146.65 -49.30 -6.58
N GLU A 531 146.48 -47.99 -6.48
CA GLU A 531 147.55 -47.01 -6.74
C GLU A 531 148.67 -47.17 -5.73
N LYS A 532 148.39 -47.33 -4.43
CA LYS A 532 149.42 -47.64 -3.42
C LYS A 532 150.13 -48.98 -3.67
N VAL A 533 149.42 -49.99 -4.18
CA VAL A 533 150.00 -51.28 -4.59
C VAL A 533 150.78 -51.16 -5.90
N SER A 534 150.34 -50.36 -6.86
CA SER A 534 151.05 -50.06 -8.10
C SER A 534 152.34 -49.29 -7.84
N VAL A 535 152.34 -48.35 -6.89
CA VAL A 535 153.56 -47.68 -6.40
C VAL A 535 154.49 -48.70 -5.72
N ARG A 536 153.97 -49.62 -4.89
CA ARG A 536 154.79 -50.71 -4.30
C ARG A 536 155.32 -51.70 -5.34
N MET A 537 154.53 -52.06 -6.34
CA MET A 537 154.92 -52.96 -7.43
C MET A 537 155.92 -52.29 -8.37
N SER A 538 155.79 -50.99 -8.63
CA SER A 538 156.78 -50.20 -9.36
C SER A 538 158.10 -50.16 -8.60
N LEU A 539 158.06 -49.96 -7.27
CA LEU A 539 159.26 -50.09 -6.41
C LEU A 539 159.84 -51.52 -6.44
N CYS A 540 158.99 -52.56 -6.45
CA CYS A 540 159.46 -53.95 -6.49
C CYS A 540 160.06 -54.32 -7.86
N VAL A 541 159.48 -53.85 -8.97
CA VAL A 541 160.01 -54.03 -10.32
C VAL A 541 161.34 -53.28 -10.48
N ILE A 542 161.47 -52.07 -9.94
CA ILE A 542 162.75 -51.33 -9.92
C ILE A 542 163.82 -52.12 -9.14
N VAL A 543 163.46 -52.73 -8.00
CA VAL A 543 164.39 -53.56 -7.21
C VAL A 543 164.71 -54.90 -7.89
N CYS A 544 163.74 -55.56 -8.53
CA CYS A 544 163.96 -56.81 -9.26
C CYS A 544 164.77 -56.59 -10.55
N VAL A 545 164.57 -55.48 -11.27
CA VAL A 545 165.41 -55.12 -12.42
C VAL A 545 166.83 -54.78 -11.96
N ALA A 546 167.00 -54.11 -10.80
CA ALA A 546 168.32 -53.88 -10.21
C ALA A 546 169.02 -55.19 -9.76
N LEU A 547 168.27 -56.19 -9.28
CA LEU A 547 168.81 -57.52 -8.95
C LEU A 547 169.11 -58.37 -10.20
N CYS A 548 168.30 -58.29 -11.24
CA CYS A 548 168.53 -59.00 -12.51
C CYS A 548 169.75 -58.48 -13.27
N TRP A 549 170.07 -57.19 -13.15
CA TRP A 549 171.28 -56.63 -13.77
C TRP A 549 172.56 -57.09 -13.06
N LYS A 550 172.48 -57.48 -11.79
CA LYS A 550 173.64 -57.77 -10.95
C LYS A 550 174.20 -59.20 -11.08
N ILE A 551 173.45 -60.15 -11.66
CA ILE A 551 173.92 -61.55 -11.74
C ILE A 551 174.39 -61.95 -13.16
N LYS A 552 174.06 -61.17 -14.20
CA LYS A 552 174.38 -61.54 -15.59
C LYS A 552 175.58 -60.83 -16.23
N CYS A 553 176.35 -60.04 -15.48
CA CYS A 553 177.60 -59.46 -15.97
C CYS A 553 178.75 -59.60 -14.96
N PRO A 554 179.46 -60.74 -14.93
CA PRO A 554 180.80 -60.81 -14.35
C PRO A 554 181.82 -60.45 -15.44
N ARG A 555 182.13 -59.16 -15.59
CA ARG A 555 183.41 -58.65 -16.14
C ARG A 555 183.46 -57.11 -16.06
N TYR A 556 184.45 -56.64 -15.31
CA TYR A 556 184.96 -55.26 -15.10
C TYR A 556 184.51 -54.51 -13.84
N TYR A 557 185.45 -54.56 -12.87
CA TYR A 557 185.69 -53.83 -11.61
C TYR A 557 184.85 -54.18 -10.38
#